data_AF-A0A453NWQ0-F1
#
_entry.id   AF-A0A453NWQ0-F1
#
_cell.length_a   1.000
_cell.length_b   1.000
_cell.length_c   1.000
_cell.angle_alpha   90.00
_cell.angle_beta   90.00
_cell.angle_gamma   90.00
#
_symmetry.space_group_name_H-M   'P 1'
#
loop_
_entity.id
_entity.type
_entity.pdbx_description
1 polymer ?
#
loop_
_entity_poly.entity_id
_entity_poly.type
_entity_poly.pdbx_seq_one_letter_code
_entity_poly.pdbx_strand_id
1 'polypeptide(L)'
;MDASRGEKLLQLEEQKGIVIRFTIGHSATSNSILDKAIDAEDAQHHDFLRLDHVEGYHELSAKTKIFFSTAVGIWDADFFVKVDDDVHVNLGMLATTLARHKAKPRTYIGCMKSGPVLADKNLKYHEPEAWKF
;
A
#
# COMPACT_ATOMS: atom_id res chain seq x y z
N MET A 1 -1.87 -19.34 24.03
CA MET A 1 -0.86 -18.75 23.12
C MET A 1 -1.54 -17.56 22.46
N ASP A 2 -0.88 -16.41 22.38
CA ASP A 2 -1.45 -15.24 21.67
C ASP A 2 -1.43 -15.54 20.16
N ALA A 3 -2.45 -15.09 19.44
CA ALA A 3 -2.56 -15.32 18.00
C ALA A 3 -1.38 -14.64 17.27
N SER A 4 -0.88 -15.28 16.21
CA SER A 4 0.16 -14.74 15.35
C SER A 4 -0.32 -13.44 14.69
N ARG A 5 0.61 -12.63 14.18
CA ARG A 5 0.26 -11.38 13.49
C ARG A 5 -0.65 -11.65 12.28
N GLY A 6 -0.33 -12.65 11.47
CA GLY A 6 -1.14 -13.04 10.31
C GLY A 6 -2.54 -13.51 10.72
N GLU A 7 -2.64 -14.30 11.79
CA GLU A 7 -3.94 -14.74 12.33
C GLU A 7 -4.80 -13.55 12.79
N LYS A 8 -4.20 -12.54 13.41
CA LYS A 8 -4.90 -11.31 13.81
C LYS A 8 -5.40 -10.51 12.61
N LEU A 9 -4.63 -10.47 11.52
CA LEU A 9 -5.04 -9.82 10.28
C LEU A 9 -6.18 -10.60 9.60
N LEU A 10 -6.12 -11.93 9.59
CA LEU A 10 -7.19 -12.77 9.06
C LEU A 10 -8.49 -12.59 9.85
N GLN A 11 -8.42 -12.56 11.19
CA GLN A 11 -9.59 -12.27 12.03
C GLN A 11 -10.19 -10.89 11.72
N LEU A 12 -9.34 -9.89 11.47
CA LEU A 12 -9.80 -8.54 11.10
C LEU A 12 -10.53 -8.55 9.74
N GLU A 13 -10.00 -9.31 8.77
CA GLU A 13 -10.61 -9.51 7.46
C GLU A 13 -11.98 -10.19 7.60
N GLU A 14 -12.07 -11.33 8.26
CA GLU A 14 -13.30 -12.10 8.41
C GLU A 14 -14.37 -11.37 9.23
N GLN A 15 -13.98 -10.69 10.31
CA GLN A 15 -14.94 -10.10 11.26
C GLN A 15 -15.34 -8.67 10.92
N LYS A 16 -14.47 -7.92 10.23
CA LYS A 16 -14.68 -6.48 9.96
C LYS A 16 -14.66 -6.14 8.48
N GLY A 17 -14.30 -7.08 7.59
CA GLY A 17 -14.12 -6.80 6.16
C GLY A 17 -12.95 -5.86 5.89
N ILE A 18 -11.96 -5.80 6.79
CA ILE A 18 -10.78 -4.95 6.62
C ILE A 18 -9.60 -5.83 6.26
N VAL A 19 -9.21 -5.76 4.98
CA VAL A 19 -8.04 -6.46 4.45
C VAL A 19 -6.81 -5.57 4.61
N ILE A 20 -5.77 -6.08 5.25
CA ILE A 20 -4.46 -5.42 5.35
C ILE A 20 -3.43 -6.32 4.70
N ARG A 21 -2.63 -5.76 3.79
CA ARG A 21 -1.51 -6.45 3.16
C ARG A 21 -0.30 -5.52 3.05
N PHE A 22 0.89 -6.09 3.20
CA PHE A 22 2.15 -5.42 2.91
C PHE A 22 2.43 -5.52 1.41
N THR A 23 2.49 -4.38 0.73
CA THR A 23 2.66 -4.37 -0.73
C THR A 23 4.12 -4.36 -1.11
N ILE A 24 4.57 -5.44 -1.76
CA ILE A 24 5.98 -5.65 -2.10
C ILE A 24 6.12 -6.12 -3.55
N GLY A 25 7.10 -5.61 -4.26
CA GLY A 25 7.55 -6.11 -5.55
C GLY A 25 8.61 -7.20 -5.38
N HIS A 26 9.52 -7.30 -6.34
CA HIS A 26 10.63 -8.23 -6.31
C HIS A 26 11.94 -7.52 -6.67
N SER A 27 13.06 -8.16 -6.31
CA SER A 27 14.38 -7.69 -6.72
C SER A 27 14.55 -7.75 -8.25
N ALA A 28 15.41 -6.89 -8.80
CA ALA A 28 15.75 -6.91 -10.23
C ALA A 28 16.44 -8.22 -10.64
N THR A 29 17.19 -8.84 -9.71
CA THR A 29 17.82 -10.13 -9.88
C THR A 29 17.02 -11.21 -9.17
N SER A 30 16.64 -12.26 -9.88
CA SER A 30 15.92 -13.39 -9.28
C SER A 30 16.77 -14.16 -8.28
N ASN A 31 16.12 -14.78 -7.29
CA ASN A 31 16.74 -15.62 -6.26
C ASN A 31 17.78 -14.89 -5.38
N SER A 32 17.62 -13.58 -5.19
CA SER A 32 18.46 -12.84 -4.25
C SER A 32 18.26 -13.34 -2.82
N ILE A 33 19.22 -13.04 -1.93
CA ILE A 33 19.09 -13.36 -0.49
C ILE A 33 17.87 -12.66 0.12
N LEU A 34 17.55 -11.46 -0.37
CA LEU A 34 16.39 -10.70 0.09
C LEU A 34 15.08 -11.37 -0.34
N ASP A 35 14.97 -11.84 -1.59
CA ASP A 35 13.76 -12.53 -2.05
C ASP A 35 13.49 -13.79 -1.23
N LYS A 36 14.54 -14.55 -0.87
CA LYS A 36 14.41 -15.73 0.01
C LYS A 36 13.96 -15.38 1.42
N ALA A 37 14.40 -14.24 1.95
CA ALA A 37 13.96 -13.76 3.27
C ALA A 37 12.48 -13.36 3.23
N ILE A 38 12.05 -12.69 2.16
CA ILE A 38 10.65 -12.35 1.92
C ILE A 38 9.79 -13.62 1.79
N ASP A 39 10.26 -14.64 1.05
CA ASP A 39 9.57 -15.93 0.94
C ASP A 39 9.39 -16.63 2.29
N ALA A 40 10.40 -16.56 3.16
CA ALA A 40 10.32 -17.12 4.50
C ALA A 40 9.32 -16.36 5.39
N GLU A 41 9.30 -15.02 5.32
CA GLU A 41 8.33 -14.19 6.04
C GLU A 41 6.90 -14.42 5.54
N ASP A 42 6.71 -14.52 4.23
CA ASP A 42 5.42 -14.79 3.59
C ASP A 42 4.87 -16.16 4.00
N ALA A 43 5.73 -17.18 4.07
CA ALA A 43 5.35 -18.52 4.55
C ALA A 43 4.94 -18.55 6.02
N GLN A 44 5.32 -17.54 6.82
CA GLN A 44 4.96 -17.43 8.23
C GLN A 44 3.72 -16.56 8.46
N HIS A 45 3.57 -15.46 7.71
CA HIS A 45 2.57 -14.44 8.00
C HIS A 45 1.42 -14.37 6.98
N HIS A 46 1.65 -14.79 5.74
CA HIS A 46 0.67 -14.79 4.66
C HIS A 46 -0.05 -13.45 4.47
N ASP A 47 0.64 -12.34 4.72
CA ASP A 47 0.09 -10.99 4.70
C ASP A 47 0.73 -10.07 3.66
N PHE A 48 1.50 -10.61 2.71
CA PHE A 48 1.99 -9.86 1.56
C PHE A 48 0.96 -9.76 0.42
N LEU A 49 1.00 -8.63 -0.29
CA LEU A 49 0.50 -8.48 -1.65
C LEU A 49 1.71 -8.33 -2.56
N ARG A 50 2.06 -9.42 -3.24
CA ARG A 50 3.18 -9.43 -4.19
C ARG A 50 2.76 -8.83 -5.52
N LEU A 51 3.53 -7.85 -5.98
CA LEU A 51 3.34 -7.19 -7.26
C LEU A 51 4.38 -7.69 -8.27
N ASP A 52 3.95 -7.82 -9.52
CA ASP A 52 4.87 -7.95 -10.67
C ASP A 52 5.50 -6.58 -10.94
N HIS A 53 6.48 -6.23 -10.12
CA HIS A 53 7.13 -4.92 -10.07
C HIS A 53 8.56 -5.06 -9.53
N VAL A 54 9.54 -4.55 -10.28
CA VAL A 54 10.91 -4.45 -9.80
C VAL A 54 11.01 -3.29 -8.82
N GLU A 55 11.39 -3.57 -7.58
CA GLU A 55 11.57 -2.54 -6.55
C GLU A 55 12.72 -1.59 -6.89
N GLY A 56 12.47 -0.29 -6.75
CA GLY A 56 13.45 0.77 -6.98
C GLY A 56 12.94 2.14 -6.53
N TYR A 57 13.84 3.01 -6.07
CA TYR A 57 13.45 4.33 -5.55
C TYR A 57 12.72 5.20 -6.60
N HIS A 58 13.12 5.11 -7.87
CA HIS A 58 12.49 5.85 -8.96
C HIS A 58 11.22 5.18 -9.52
N GLU A 59 10.84 4.03 -8.96
CA GLU A 59 9.74 3.21 -9.45
C GLU A 59 8.48 3.30 -8.57
N LEU A 60 8.47 4.18 -7.56
CA LEU A 60 7.37 4.31 -6.58
C LEU A 60 6.02 4.72 -7.22
N SER A 61 6.05 5.56 -8.26
CA SER A 61 4.85 5.93 -9.02
C SER A 61 4.29 4.72 -9.78
N ALA A 62 5.16 3.92 -10.41
CA ALA A 62 4.78 2.68 -11.06
C ALA A 62 4.25 1.65 -10.05
N LYS A 63 4.91 1.51 -8.89
CA LYS A 63 4.44 0.65 -7.78
C LYS A 63 3.04 1.03 -7.32
N THR A 64 2.79 2.33 -7.13
CA THR A 64 1.47 2.82 -6.70
C THR A 64 0.38 2.53 -7.74
N LYS A 65 0.70 2.71 -9.03
CA LYS A 65 -0.22 2.36 -10.12
C LYS A 65 -0.54 0.86 -10.14
N ILE A 66 0.49 0.01 -10.09
CA ILE A 66 0.35 -1.45 -10.12
C ILE A 66 -0.44 -1.92 -8.89
N PHE A 67 -0.13 -1.38 -7.70
CA PHE A 67 -0.88 -1.64 -6.48
C PHE A 67 -2.39 -1.42 -6.67
N PHE A 68 -2.81 -0.24 -7.12
CA PHE A 68 -4.25 0.03 -7.28
C PHE A 68 -4.89 -0.84 -8.36
N SER A 69 -4.22 -1.08 -9.50
CA SER A 69 -4.76 -1.97 -10.53
C SER A 69 -4.92 -3.41 -10.05
N THR A 70 -3.95 -3.91 -9.28
CA THR A 70 -3.99 -5.27 -8.73
C THR A 70 -5.04 -5.38 -7.63
N ALA A 71 -5.06 -4.43 -6.68
CA ALA A 71 -5.98 -4.47 -5.55
C ALA A 71 -7.45 -4.43 -6.01
N VAL A 72 -7.78 -3.56 -6.98
CA VAL A 72 -9.14 -3.46 -7.54
C VAL A 72 -9.53 -4.73 -8.32
N GLY A 73 -8.57 -5.47 -8.87
CA GLY A 73 -8.82 -6.74 -9.54
C GLY A 73 -9.03 -7.93 -8.58
N ILE A 74 -8.53 -7.84 -7.35
CA ILE A 74 -8.60 -8.92 -6.34
C ILE A 74 -9.80 -8.73 -5.41
N TRP A 75 -10.01 -7.50 -4.92
CA TRP A 75 -11.03 -7.22 -3.91
C TRP A 75 -12.11 -6.29 -4.44
N ASP A 76 -13.37 -6.67 -4.22
CA ASP A 76 -14.51 -5.76 -4.35
C ASP A 76 -14.70 -5.02 -3.02
N ALA A 77 -14.14 -3.80 -2.92
CA ALA A 77 -14.10 -3.01 -1.70
C ALA A 77 -14.65 -1.60 -1.89
N ASP A 78 -15.30 -1.06 -0.85
CA ASP A 78 -15.80 0.33 -0.86
C ASP A 78 -14.66 1.37 -0.92
N PHE A 79 -13.51 1.03 -0.32
CA PHE A 79 -12.35 1.91 -0.22
C PHE A 79 -11.05 1.13 -0.38
N PHE A 80 -10.10 1.73 -1.09
CA PHE A 80 -8.72 1.28 -1.16
C PHE A 80 -7.83 2.34 -0.49
N VAL A 81 -7.00 1.91 0.45
CA VAL A 81 -6.15 2.81 1.24
C VAL A 81 -4.70 2.40 1.03
N LYS A 82 -3.85 3.38 0.70
CA LYS A 82 -2.39 3.24 0.68
C LYS A 82 -1.82 4.01 1.87
N VAL A 83 -0.94 3.37 2.62
CA VAL A 83 -0.18 3.98 3.73
C VAL A 83 1.26 3.48 3.67
N ASP A 84 2.21 4.34 4.00
CA ASP A 84 3.64 3.98 4.08
C ASP A 84 3.91 3.22 5.40
N ASP A 85 4.98 2.41 5.42
CA ASP A 85 5.31 1.49 6.51
C ASP A 85 5.86 2.17 7.77
N ASP A 86 6.24 3.45 7.66
CA ASP A 86 6.70 4.29 8.76
C ASP A 86 5.58 5.14 9.39
N VAL A 87 4.32 4.90 9.03
CA VAL A 87 3.15 5.61 9.54
C VAL A 87 2.32 4.74 10.49
N HIS A 88 2.04 5.25 11.69
CA HIS A 88 1.07 4.63 12.59
C HIS A 88 -0.38 4.92 12.16
N VAL A 89 -1.20 3.88 12.06
CA VAL A 89 -2.61 3.99 11.67
C VAL A 89 -3.53 3.55 12.81
N ASN A 90 -4.45 4.43 13.21
CA ASN A 90 -5.56 4.07 14.08
C ASN A 90 -6.71 3.48 13.22
N LEU A 91 -6.75 2.15 13.10
CA LEU A 91 -7.71 1.44 12.25
C LEU A 91 -9.17 1.70 12.63
N GLY A 92 -9.49 1.79 13.92
CA GLY A 92 -10.86 2.05 14.37
C GLY A 92 -11.37 3.43 13.94
N MET A 93 -10.52 4.45 14.06
CA MET A 93 -10.83 5.80 13.61
C MET A 93 -10.90 5.90 12.08
N LEU A 94 -9.98 5.23 11.38
CA LEU A 94 -9.98 5.18 9.92
C LEU A 94 -11.28 4.55 9.40
N ALA A 95 -11.63 3.35 9.88
CA ALA A 95 -12.84 2.64 9.47
C ALA A 95 -14.11 3.48 9.75
N THR A 96 -14.20 4.09 10.94
CA THR A 96 -15.31 4.99 11.30
C THR A 96 -15.42 6.19 10.36
N THR A 97 -14.28 6.78 9.97
CA THR A 97 -14.24 7.94 9.07
C THR A 97 -14.66 7.55 7.65
N LEU A 98 -14.18 6.42 7.13
CA LEU A 98 -14.53 5.92 5.81
C LEU A 98 -16.00 5.51 5.73
N ALA A 99 -16.54 4.87 6.76
CA ALA A 99 -17.96 4.50 6.82
C ALA A 99 -18.89 5.73 6.63
N ARG A 100 -18.52 6.90 7.19
CA ARG A 100 -19.26 8.16 7.01
C ARG A 100 -19.19 8.71 5.58
N HIS A 101 -18.23 8.27 4.78
CA HIS A 101 -18.03 8.70 3.40
C HIS A 101 -18.53 7.67 2.37
N LYS A 102 -19.00 6.49 2.80
CA LYS A 102 -19.39 5.38 1.91
C LYS A 102 -20.43 5.77 0.86
N ALA A 103 -21.39 6.63 1.22
CA ALA A 103 -22.43 7.10 0.29
C ALA A 103 -21.97 8.22 -0.67
N LYS A 104 -20.74 8.74 -0.52
CA LYS A 104 -20.23 9.83 -1.35
C LYS A 104 -19.42 9.26 -2.52
N PRO A 105 -19.88 9.44 -3.78
CA PRO A 105 -19.18 8.89 -4.93
C PRO A 105 -17.83 9.57 -5.13
N ARG A 106 -16.83 8.81 -5.60
CA ARG A 106 -15.49 9.30 -5.99
C ARG A 106 -14.75 10.04 -4.85
N THR A 107 -14.90 9.53 -3.63
CA THR A 107 -14.21 10.08 -2.46
C THR A 107 -12.70 9.82 -2.55
N TYR A 108 -11.90 10.88 -2.43
CA TYR A 108 -10.44 10.82 -2.30
C TYR A 108 -10.02 11.66 -1.09
N ILE A 109 -9.47 11.02 -0.06
CA ILE A 109 -9.20 11.64 1.25
C ILE A 109 -7.72 11.47 1.60
N GLY A 110 -7.12 12.51 2.16
CA GLY A 110 -5.73 12.53 2.58
C GLY A 110 -5.29 13.93 2.97
N CYS A 111 -4.04 14.05 3.40
CA CYS A 111 -3.39 15.34 3.59
C CYS A 111 -2.98 15.90 2.21
N MET A 112 -3.95 16.46 1.49
CA MET A 112 -3.71 16.99 0.14
C MET A 112 -2.85 18.26 0.24
N LYS A 113 -1.78 18.29 -0.56
CA LYS A 113 -1.00 19.51 -0.77
C LYS A 113 -1.44 20.16 -2.08
N SER A 114 -1.50 21.49 -2.08
CA SER A 114 -1.74 22.28 -3.28
C SER A 114 -0.52 23.17 -3.54
N GLY A 115 -0.33 23.58 -4.79
CA GLY A 115 0.81 24.38 -5.22
C GLY A 115 1.46 23.82 -6.49
N PRO A 116 2.53 24.49 -6.98
CA PRO A 116 3.26 24.03 -8.14
C PRO A 116 4.03 22.74 -7.86
N VAL A 117 4.22 21.94 -8.92
CA VAL A 117 5.15 20.80 -8.88
C VAL A 117 6.57 21.34 -8.72
N LEU A 118 7.32 20.77 -7.78
CA LEU A 118 8.69 21.20 -7.49
C LEU A 118 9.65 20.54 -8.49
N ALA A 119 10.04 21.28 -9.53
CA ALA A 119 10.92 20.81 -10.60
C ALA A 119 12.42 21.07 -10.34
N ASP A 120 12.80 21.74 -9.26
CA ASP A 120 14.20 21.97 -8.88
C ASP A 120 14.78 20.75 -8.15
N LYS A 121 15.85 20.17 -8.71
CA LYS A 121 16.55 18.98 -8.21
C LYS A 121 17.13 19.13 -6.81
N ASN A 122 17.31 20.35 -6.33
CA ASN A 122 17.87 20.62 -4.99
C ASN A 122 16.80 20.62 -3.89
N LEU A 123 15.51 20.55 -4.25
CA LEU A 123 14.42 20.52 -3.28
C LEU A 123 14.17 19.09 -2.80
N LYS A 124 13.90 18.93 -1.50
CA LYS A 124 13.60 17.63 -0.87
C LYS A 124 12.49 16.84 -1.56
N TYR A 125 11.49 17.54 -2.09
CA TYR A 125 10.33 16.95 -2.76
C TYR A 125 10.34 17.23 -4.26
N HIS A 126 11.53 17.29 -4.85
CA HIS A 126 11.71 17.35 -6.30
C HIS A 126 10.97 16.18 -6.96
N GLU A 127 10.09 16.47 -7.91
CA GLU A 127 9.39 15.47 -8.70
C GLU A 127 10.13 15.26 -10.04
N PRO A 128 10.93 14.19 -10.19
CA PRO A 128 11.71 13.94 -11.40
C PRO A 128 10.84 13.73 -12.65
N GLU A 129 9.56 13.41 -12.48
CA GLU A 129 8.60 13.19 -13.55
C GLU A 129 7.61 14.34 -13.73
N ALA A 130 7.97 15.55 -13.27
CA ALA A 130 7.11 16.74 -13.31
C ALA A 130 6.55 17.07 -14.72
N TRP A 131 7.28 16.68 -15.77
CA TRP A 131 6.89 16.86 -17.17
C TRP A 131 5.68 16.03 -17.61
N LYS A 132 5.26 15.02 -16.83
CA LYS A 132 4.09 14.18 -17.11
C LYS A 132 2.76 14.83 -16.72
N PHE A 133 2.80 15.97 -16.03
CA PHE A 133 1.64 16.74 -15.55
C PHE A 133 1.53 18.09 -16.27
#